data_AF-A0AAU0UZB0-F1
#
_entry.id   AF-A0AAU0UZB0-F1
#
_cell.length_a   1.000
_cell.length_b   1.000
_cell.length_c   1.000
_cell.angle_alpha   90.00
_cell.angle_beta   90.00
_cell.angle_gamma   90.00
#
_symmetry.space_group_name_H-M   'P 1'
#
loop_
_entity.id
_entity.type
_entity.pdbx_description
1 polymer ?
#
loop_
_entity_poly.entity_id
_entity_poly.type
_entity_poly.pdbx_seq_one_letter_code
_entity_poly.pdbx_strand_id
1 'polypeptide(L)'
;MAVSLGEEIMLLSLDDTTGAAKGEAGARWGVAAGMLLELVMAGRVTVKGGRVEVFDPSPTGDPLLDGRLDRLARWVHGTSSSRKVTDWLTRDHAKGSQDVVESLVARGLVTEEKHRALGVFPVRRYPEADGTVERELRARLAAAVLHGAEPDVRTSSLVALLHATGMHPQAFPGLPKKQVAPRMAHIAEGHWAGVSVREAIRNLQAAISAVTMVTVLTVVT
;
A
#
# COMPACT_ATOMS: atom_id res chain seq x y z
N MET A 1 -6.84 -16.18 6.45
CA MET A 1 -6.64 -15.26 5.31
C MET A 1 -5.35 -14.48 5.54
N ALA A 2 -4.52 -14.29 4.50
CA ALA A 2 -3.28 -13.54 4.62
C ALA A 2 -3.56 -12.05 4.84
N VAL A 3 -2.62 -11.32 5.45
CA VAL A 3 -2.66 -9.86 5.55
C VAL A 3 -2.31 -9.29 4.20
N SER A 4 -3.13 -8.42 3.62
CA SER A 4 -2.96 -7.85 2.28
C SER A 4 -1.80 -6.84 2.21
N LEU A 5 -1.31 -6.51 1.01
CA LEU A 5 -0.21 -5.56 0.82
C LEU A 5 -0.60 -4.18 1.33
N GLY A 6 -1.86 -3.78 1.15
CA GLY A 6 -2.38 -2.52 1.69
C GLY A 6 -2.41 -2.51 3.21
N GLU A 7 -2.79 -3.62 3.83
CA GLU A 7 -2.77 -3.79 5.28
C GLU A 7 -1.33 -3.81 5.83
N GLU A 8 -0.38 -4.49 5.19
CA GLU A 8 1.05 -4.48 5.57
C GLU A 8 1.64 -3.07 5.49
N ILE A 9 1.32 -2.31 4.43
CA ILE A 9 1.74 -0.91 4.30
C ILE A 9 1.11 -0.03 5.38
N MET A 10 -0.16 -0.27 5.71
CA MET A 10 -0.84 0.45 6.79
C MET A 10 -0.19 0.15 8.14
N LEU A 11 0.09 -1.11 8.46
CA LEU A 11 0.76 -1.51 9.70
C LEU A 11 2.10 -0.76 9.87
N LEU A 12 2.95 -0.73 8.84
CA LEU A 12 4.21 0.02 8.88
C LEU A 12 4.04 1.54 9.06
N SER A 13 2.85 2.07 8.78
CA SER A 13 2.53 3.50 8.85
C SER A 13 1.88 3.92 10.16
N LEU A 14 1.35 2.97 10.93
CA LEU A 14 0.77 3.23 12.24
C LEU A 14 1.93 3.45 13.24
N ASP A 15 1.93 4.61 13.89
CA ASP A 15 2.92 4.90 14.93
C ASP A 15 2.41 4.37 16.26
N ASP A 16 2.98 3.26 16.72
CA ASP A 16 2.63 2.57 17.98
C ASP A 16 2.76 3.46 19.22
N THR A 17 3.55 4.53 19.17
CA THR A 17 3.87 5.35 20.34
C THR A 17 2.99 6.58 20.47
N THR A 18 2.66 7.22 19.34
CA THR A 18 1.99 8.52 19.32
C THR A 18 0.57 8.47 18.74
N GLY A 19 0.27 7.49 17.89
CA GLY A 19 -0.94 7.46 17.06
C GLY A 19 -0.97 8.52 15.95
N ALA A 20 0.13 9.25 15.74
CA ALA A 20 0.22 10.28 14.71
C ALA A 20 0.63 9.65 13.37
N ALA A 21 -0.04 10.02 12.29
CA ALA A 21 0.26 9.54 10.94
C ALA A 21 1.57 10.16 10.40
N LYS A 22 2.73 9.58 10.70
CA LYS A 22 4.01 10.01 10.10
C LYS A 22 4.10 9.54 8.65
N GLY A 23 4.26 10.47 7.71
CA GLY A 23 4.34 10.16 6.28
C GLY A 23 2.99 9.74 5.68
N GLU A 24 1.90 10.26 6.24
CA GLU A 24 0.51 9.93 5.88
C GLU A 24 0.24 9.93 4.37
N ALA A 25 0.78 10.91 3.64
CA ALA A 25 0.57 10.99 2.19
C ALA A 25 1.15 9.76 1.47
N GLY A 26 2.41 9.40 1.72
CA GLY A 26 3.05 8.23 1.10
C GLY A 26 2.35 6.92 1.48
N ALA A 27 1.93 6.79 2.74
CA ALA A 27 1.17 5.65 3.24
C ALA A 27 -0.16 5.48 2.50
N ARG A 28 -0.95 6.56 2.32
CA ARG A 28 -2.24 6.51 1.63
C ARG A 28 -2.10 6.08 0.17
N TRP A 29 -1.08 6.60 -0.53
CA TRP A 29 -0.76 6.15 -1.90
C TRP A 29 -0.31 4.70 -1.94
N GLY A 30 0.53 4.28 -0.98
CA GLY A 30 0.98 2.89 -0.86
C GLY A 30 -0.16 1.92 -0.59
N VAL A 31 -1.08 2.27 0.30
CA VAL A 31 -2.28 1.49 0.59
C VAL A 31 -3.15 1.33 -0.65
N ALA A 32 -3.42 2.42 -1.37
CA ALA A 32 -4.22 2.37 -2.59
C ALA A 32 -3.56 1.49 -3.67
N ALA A 33 -2.25 1.64 -3.86
CA ALA A 33 -1.49 0.85 -4.83
C ALA A 33 -1.36 -0.62 -4.43
N GLY A 34 -1.14 -0.91 -3.14
CA GLY A 34 -1.06 -2.27 -2.60
C GLY A 34 -2.37 -3.02 -2.77
N MET A 35 -3.49 -2.37 -2.51
CA MET A 35 -4.80 -2.99 -2.68
C MET A 35 -5.16 -3.21 -4.15
N LEU A 36 -4.77 -2.30 -5.04
CA LEU A 36 -4.92 -2.53 -6.48
C LEU A 36 -4.00 -3.67 -6.97
N LEU A 37 -2.77 -3.76 -6.45
CA LEU A 37 -1.84 -4.83 -6.79
C LEU A 37 -2.33 -6.21 -6.29
N GLU A 38 -2.97 -6.28 -5.13
CA GLU A 38 -3.63 -7.50 -4.65
C GLU A 38 -4.73 -7.96 -5.60
N LEU A 39 -5.55 -7.04 -6.12
CA LEU A 39 -6.56 -7.38 -7.12
C LEU A 39 -5.95 -7.87 -8.44
N VAL A 40 -4.77 -7.36 -8.82
CA VAL A 40 -4.00 -7.87 -9.96
C VAL A 40 -3.46 -9.27 -9.67
N MET A 41 -2.88 -9.50 -8.50
CA MET A 41 -2.36 -10.81 -8.09
C MET A 41 -3.47 -11.85 -7.97
N ALA A 42 -4.68 -11.45 -7.59
CA ALA A 42 -5.89 -12.27 -7.58
C ALA A 42 -6.50 -12.46 -8.98
N GLY A 43 -5.94 -11.87 -10.04
CA GLY A 43 -6.43 -12.01 -11.41
C GLY A 43 -7.79 -11.35 -11.68
N ARG A 44 -8.22 -10.42 -10.82
CA ARG A 44 -9.50 -9.68 -10.99
C ARG A 44 -9.35 -8.46 -11.88
N VAL A 45 -8.17 -7.85 -11.85
CA VAL A 45 -7.88 -6.56 -12.47
C VAL A 45 -6.58 -6.65 -13.25
N THR A 46 -6.45 -5.87 -14.31
CA THR A 46 -5.16 -5.62 -14.97
C THR A 46 -4.83 -4.13 -14.98
N VAL A 47 -3.54 -3.82 -14.92
CA VAL A 47 -3.04 -2.45 -15.06
C VAL A 47 -2.03 -2.43 -16.20
N LYS A 48 -2.43 -1.87 -17.34
CA LYS A 48 -1.67 -1.86 -18.61
C LYS A 48 -1.70 -0.47 -19.23
N GLY A 49 -0.55 -0.02 -19.73
CA GLY A 49 -0.43 1.30 -20.39
C GLY A 49 -0.95 2.47 -19.56
N GLY A 50 -0.73 2.44 -18.23
CA GLY A 50 -1.21 3.46 -17.29
C GLY A 50 -2.72 3.44 -17.04
N ARG A 51 -3.42 2.37 -17.45
CA ARG A 51 -4.87 2.23 -17.30
C ARG A 51 -5.22 0.98 -16.51
N VAL A 52 -6.31 1.06 -15.76
CA VAL A 52 -6.90 -0.04 -15.00
C VAL A 52 -8.13 -0.58 -15.73
N GLU A 53 -8.23 -1.90 -15.81
CA GLU A 53 -9.35 -2.64 -16.39
C GLU A 53 -9.78 -3.75 -15.44
N VAL A 54 -11.09 -3.90 -15.23
CA VAL A 54 -11.64 -5.02 -14.45
C VAL A 54 -11.89 -6.18 -15.42
N PHE A 55 -11.14 -7.26 -15.24
CA PHE A 55 -11.22 -8.45 -16.09
C PHE A 55 -12.22 -9.47 -15.54
N ASP A 56 -12.22 -9.68 -14.23
CA ASP A 56 -13.12 -10.58 -13.53
C ASP A 56 -13.68 -9.87 -12.28
N PRO A 57 -14.99 -9.56 -12.22
CA PRO A 57 -15.61 -8.95 -11.06
C PRO A 57 -16.00 -9.96 -9.96
N SER A 58 -15.67 -11.25 -10.13
CA SER A 58 -16.00 -12.27 -9.13
C SER A 58 -15.32 -11.99 -7.78
N PRO A 59 -15.97 -12.33 -6.64
CA PRO A 59 -15.37 -12.16 -5.32
C PRO A 59 -14.02 -12.87 -5.19
N THR A 60 -13.12 -12.25 -4.46
CA THR A 60 -11.82 -12.77 -4.03
C THR A 60 -11.93 -13.63 -2.78
N GLY A 61 -13.02 -13.49 -2.01
CA GLY A 61 -13.22 -14.15 -0.73
C GLY A 61 -12.68 -13.34 0.46
N ASP A 62 -12.03 -12.19 0.19
CA ASP A 62 -11.64 -11.20 1.19
C ASP A 62 -12.62 -10.01 1.13
N PRO A 63 -13.39 -9.73 2.19
CA PRO A 63 -14.39 -8.65 2.17
C PRO A 63 -13.84 -7.26 1.88
N LEU A 64 -12.60 -6.96 2.30
CA LEU A 64 -11.95 -5.67 2.08
C LEU A 64 -11.58 -5.51 0.59
N LEU A 65 -11.03 -6.56 -0.03
CA LEU A 65 -10.74 -6.59 -1.46
C LEU A 65 -12.03 -6.58 -2.29
N ASP A 66 -13.05 -7.33 -1.89
CA ASP A 66 -14.33 -7.43 -2.60
C ASP A 66 -15.06 -6.09 -2.63
N GLY A 67 -15.11 -5.40 -1.48
CA GLY A 67 -15.69 -4.05 -1.42
C GLY A 67 -14.93 -3.04 -2.29
N ARG A 68 -13.61 -3.20 -2.42
CA ARG A 68 -12.80 -2.34 -3.30
C ARG A 68 -12.96 -2.68 -4.77
N LEU A 69 -13.05 -3.97 -5.11
CA LEU A 69 -13.31 -4.47 -6.46
C LEU A 69 -14.66 -3.96 -6.99
N ASP A 70 -15.71 -4.03 -6.17
CA ASP A 70 -17.03 -3.51 -6.54
C ASP A 70 -16.99 -1.99 -6.85
N ARG A 71 -16.33 -1.21 -5.99
CA ARG A 71 -16.16 0.24 -6.21
C ARG A 71 -15.36 0.55 -7.47
N LEU A 72 -14.37 -0.27 -7.80
CA LEU A 72 -13.57 -0.15 -9.01
C LEU A 72 -14.39 -0.51 -10.25
N ALA A 73 -15.09 -1.65 -10.22
CA ALA A 73 -15.95 -2.12 -11.31
C ALA A 73 -17.03 -1.09 -11.67
N ARG A 74 -17.75 -0.56 -10.68
CA ARG A 74 -18.73 0.50 -10.89
C ARG A 74 -18.14 1.80 -11.43
N TRP A 75 -16.89 2.10 -11.07
CA TRP A 75 -16.22 3.33 -11.52
C TRP A 75 -15.66 3.23 -12.95
N VAL A 76 -15.24 2.04 -13.37
CA VAL A 76 -14.81 1.79 -14.77
C VAL A 76 -16.02 1.70 -15.70
N HIS A 77 -17.17 1.19 -15.23
CA HIS A 77 -18.40 1.06 -16.01
C HIS A 77 -18.89 2.42 -16.58
N GLY A 78 -19.29 2.45 -17.86
CA GLY A 78 -19.95 3.61 -18.51
C GLY A 78 -19.04 4.59 -19.25
N THR A 79 -17.73 4.42 -19.18
CA THR A 79 -16.73 5.07 -20.06
C THR A 79 -15.88 3.96 -20.68
N SER A 80 -15.31 4.16 -21.88
CA SER A 80 -14.31 3.28 -22.54
C SER A 80 -13.66 2.31 -21.54
N SER A 81 -13.67 1.00 -21.83
CA SER A 81 -13.43 -0.18 -20.96
C SER A 81 -12.20 -0.16 -20.01
N SER A 82 -11.44 0.93 -19.96
CA SER A 82 -10.29 1.18 -19.11
C SER A 82 -10.27 2.64 -18.67
N ARG A 83 -9.72 2.95 -17.49
CA ARG A 83 -9.53 4.34 -17.01
C ARG A 83 -8.12 4.55 -16.49
N LYS A 84 -7.64 5.81 -16.41
CA LYS A 84 -6.29 6.09 -15.93
C LYS A 84 -6.12 5.57 -14.49
N VAL A 85 -5.02 4.86 -14.25
CA VAL A 85 -4.72 4.32 -12.92
C VAL A 85 -4.48 5.45 -11.91
N THR A 86 -3.92 6.58 -12.35
CA THR A 86 -3.74 7.78 -11.52
C THR A 86 -5.06 8.29 -10.95
N ASP A 87 -6.13 8.28 -11.74
CA ASP A 87 -7.44 8.78 -11.32
C ASP A 87 -8.06 7.85 -10.27
N TRP A 88 -7.89 6.54 -10.44
CA TRP A 88 -8.30 5.55 -9.46
C TRP A 88 -7.53 5.73 -8.14
N LEU A 89 -6.19 5.76 -8.19
CA LEU A 89 -5.37 5.92 -6.99
C LEU A 89 -5.69 7.25 -6.27
N THR A 90 -5.94 8.33 -7.02
CA THR A 90 -6.36 9.62 -6.45
C THR A 90 -7.69 9.51 -5.73
N ARG A 91 -8.65 8.76 -6.27
CA ARG A 91 -9.93 8.52 -5.62
C ARG A 91 -9.79 7.63 -4.38
N ASP A 92 -8.99 6.57 -4.50
CA ASP A 92 -8.88 5.52 -3.50
C ASP A 92 -8.03 5.96 -2.29
N HIS A 93 -6.89 6.62 -2.48
CA HIS A 93 -6.05 7.10 -1.37
C HIS A 93 -6.78 8.10 -0.45
N ALA A 94 -7.81 8.79 -0.96
CA ALA A 94 -8.59 9.75 -0.21
C ALA A 94 -9.47 9.07 0.85
N LYS A 95 -9.93 7.83 0.63
CA LYS A 95 -10.92 7.15 1.49
C LYS A 95 -10.53 5.73 1.90
N GLY A 96 -9.81 5.01 1.06
CA GLY A 96 -9.52 3.58 1.21
C GLY A 96 -8.56 3.22 2.35
N SER A 97 -7.88 4.19 2.96
CA SER A 97 -7.07 3.96 4.16
C SER A 97 -7.93 3.66 5.39
N GLN A 98 -9.12 4.26 5.50
CA GLN A 98 -10.01 4.01 6.64
C GLN A 98 -10.54 2.58 6.60
N ASP A 99 -11.03 2.11 5.44
CA ASP A 99 -11.49 0.73 5.25
C ASP A 99 -10.42 -0.31 5.66
N VAL A 100 -9.14 0.00 5.39
CA VAL A 100 -8.02 -0.89 5.73
C VAL A 100 -7.79 -0.93 7.23
N VAL A 101 -7.84 0.21 7.93
CA VAL A 101 -7.75 0.24 9.40
C VAL A 101 -8.94 -0.50 10.02
N GLU A 102 -10.14 -0.30 9.50
CA GLU A 102 -11.35 -1.00 9.96
C GLU A 102 -11.22 -2.53 9.77
N SER A 103 -10.64 -2.98 8.65
CA SER A 103 -10.31 -4.39 8.43
C SER A 103 -9.31 -4.93 9.45
N LEU A 104 -8.20 -4.20 9.68
CA LEU A 104 -7.19 -4.57 10.68
C LEU A 104 -7.79 -4.72 12.08
N VAL A 105 -8.70 -3.81 12.47
CA VAL A 105 -9.42 -3.87 13.75
C VAL A 105 -10.39 -5.06 13.78
N ALA A 106 -11.19 -5.25 12.74
CA ALA A 106 -12.14 -6.36 12.66
C ALA A 106 -11.46 -7.73 12.71
N ARG A 107 -10.21 -7.80 12.22
CA ARG A 107 -9.36 -8.99 12.27
C ARG A 107 -8.56 -9.14 13.57
N GLY A 108 -8.67 -8.18 14.49
CA GLY A 108 -7.94 -8.16 15.75
C GLY A 108 -6.43 -7.99 15.60
N LEU A 109 -5.96 -7.45 14.46
CA LEU A 109 -4.54 -7.19 14.21
C LEU A 109 -4.08 -5.89 14.86
N VAL A 110 -4.98 -4.92 14.99
CA VAL A 110 -4.76 -3.69 15.74
C VAL A 110 -5.96 -3.43 16.66
N THR A 111 -5.73 -2.77 17.78
CA THR A 111 -6.80 -2.38 18.73
C THR A 111 -7.10 -0.90 18.61
N GLU A 112 -8.38 -0.50 18.53
CA GLU A 112 -8.74 0.93 18.57
C GLU A 112 -8.66 1.46 20.01
N GLU A 113 -7.65 2.26 20.32
CA GLU A 113 -7.55 2.99 21.58
C GLU A 113 -7.99 4.45 21.39
N LYS A 114 -8.93 4.92 22.21
CA LYS A 114 -9.33 6.33 22.26
C LYS A 114 -8.50 7.05 23.33
N HIS A 115 -7.48 7.78 22.89
CA HIS A 115 -6.72 8.70 23.74
C HIS A 115 -7.33 10.09 23.72
N ARG A 116 -7.02 10.93 24.72
CA ARG A 116 -7.35 12.36 24.71
C ARG A 116 -6.06 13.17 24.67
N ALA A 117 -5.74 13.79 23.54
CA ALA A 117 -4.69 14.81 23.48
C ALA A 117 -5.16 16.06 24.25
N LEU A 118 -4.30 16.54 25.17
CA LEU A 118 -4.57 17.69 26.05
C LEU A 118 -5.89 17.59 26.87
N GLY A 119 -6.40 16.38 27.13
CA GLY A 119 -7.59 16.13 27.96
C GLY A 119 -8.95 16.34 27.26
N VAL A 120 -8.98 16.93 26.06
CA VAL A 120 -10.22 17.31 25.35
C VAL A 120 -10.32 16.82 23.90
N PHE A 121 -9.22 16.54 23.21
CA PHE A 121 -9.27 16.11 21.80
C PHE A 121 -9.11 14.59 21.69
N PRO A 122 -10.17 13.84 21.32
CA PRO A 122 -10.04 12.40 21.12
C PRO A 122 -9.10 12.11 19.94
N VAL A 123 -8.02 11.37 20.18
CA VAL A 123 -7.10 10.83 19.17
C VAL A 123 -7.29 9.32 19.16
N ARG A 124 -7.53 8.74 17.98
CA ARG A 124 -7.58 7.29 17.81
C ARG A 124 -6.16 6.77 17.62
N ARG A 125 -5.78 5.75 18.38
CA ARG A 125 -4.55 4.97 18.17
C ARG A 125 -4.91 3.55 17.78
N TYR A 126 -4.02 2.93 17.03
CA TYR A 126 -4.19 1.56 16.57
C TYR A 126 -2.92 0.75 16.84
N PRO A 127 -2.52 0.54 18.11
CA PRO A 127 -1.40 -0.35 18.41
C PRO A 127 -1.71 -1.77 17.92
N GLU A 128 -0.68 -2.46 17.46
CA GLU A 128 -0.80 -3.88 17.09
C GLU A 128 -1.19 -4.73 18.31
N ALA A 129 -2.10 -5.69 18.12
CA ALA A 129 -2.68 -6.44 19.23
C ALA A 129 -1.66 -7.35 19.95
N ASP A 130 -0.78 -8.05 19.21
CA ASP A 130 0.23 -8.96 19.77
C ASP A 130 1.66 -8.71 19.23
N GLY A 131 1.81 -7.77 18.30
CA GLY A 131 3.08 -7.42 17.70
C GLY A 131 3.61 -8.42 16.65
N THR A 132 2.93 -9.55 16.43
CA THR A 132 3.51 -10.69 15.71
C THR A 132 3.59 -10.46 14.21
N VAL A 133 2.54 -9.89 13.63
CA VAL A 133 2.44 -9.65 12.19
C VAL A 133 3.44 -8.60 11.76
N GLU A 134 3.58 -7.50 12.52
CA GLU A 134 4.58 -6.49 12.21
C GLU A 134 6.00 -7.00 12.41
N ARG A 135 6.26 -7.78 13.48
CA ARG A 135 7.59 -8.40 13.66
C ARG A 135 7.97 -9.29 12.48
N GLU A 136 7.05 -10.14 12.03
CA GLU A 136 7.29 -11.03 10.89
C GLU A 136 7.46 -10.23 9.58
N LEU A 137 6.64 -9.20 9.38
CA LEU A 137 6.75 -8.28 8.25
C LEU A 137 8.13 -7.58 8.22
N ARG A 138 8.57 -7.01 9.34
CA ARG A 138 9.87 -6.35 9.47
C ARG A 138 11.02 -7.33 9.29
N ALA A 139 10.91 -8.55 9.81
CA ALA A 139 11.91 -9.59 9.62
C ALA A 139 12.07 -9.97 8.14
N ARG A 140 10.97 -10.13 7.40
CA ARG A 140 11.01 -10.40 5.95
C ARG A 140 11.63 -9.24 5.16
N LEU A 141 11.27 -8.00 5.50
CA LEU A 141 11.87 -6.80 4.88
C LEU A 141 13.37 -6.71 5.16
N ALA A 142 13.80 -6.98 6.40
CA ALA A 142 15.21 -7.00 6.76
C ALA A 142 15.98 -8.11 6.04
N ALA A 143 15.42 -9.32 5.96
CA ALA A 143 16.01 -10.43 5.22
C ALA A 143 16.29 -10.06 3.75
N ALA A 144 15.30 -9.48 3.07
CA ALA A 144 15.42 -9.14 1.65
C ALA A 144 16.35 -7.94 1.38
N VAL A 145 16.26 -6.89 2.20
CA VAL A 145 16.89 -5.60 1.93
C VAL A 145 18.24 -5.44 2.64
N LEU A 146 18.38 -5.96 3.87
CA LEU A 146 19.61 -5.82 4.66
C LEU A 146 20.51 -7.04 4.57
N HIS A 147 19.93 -8.23 4.42
CA HIS A 147 20.68 -9.50 4.41
C HIS A 147 20.79 -10.13 3.02
N GLY A 148 20.17 -9.52 2.00
CA GLY A 148 20.28 -9.97 0.61
C GLY A 148 19.61 -11.31 0.32
N ALA A 149 18.73 -11.80 1.21
CA ALA A 149 17.92 -12.97 0.92
C ALA A 149 17.04 -12.71 -0.32
N GLU A 150 16.74 -13.75 -1.09
CA GLU A 150 15.87 -13.63 -2.25
C GLU A 150 14.41 -13.55 -1.79
N PRO A 151 13.72 -12.42 -1.98
CA PRO A 151 12.32 -12.27 -1.57
C PRO A 151 11.37 -13.04 -2.49
N ASP A 152 10.26 -13.50 -1.93
CA ASP A 152 9.14 -14.01 -2.72
C ASP A 152 8.41 -12.89 -3.47
N VAL A 153 7.46 -13.26 -4.33
CA VAL A 153 6.65 -12.32 -5.14
C VAL A 153 5.95 -11.29 -4.25
N ARG A 154 5.43 -11.71 -3.10
CA ARG A 154 4.69 -10.84 -2.18
C ARG A 154 5.59 -9.81 -1.52
N THR A 155 6.71 -10.25 -0.94
CA THR A 155 7.69 -9.38 -0.28
C THR A 155 8.31 -8.43 -1.29
N SER A 156 8.57 -8.90 -2.51
CA SER A 156 9.09 -8.05 -3.59
C SER A 156 8.09 -6.98 -4.04
N SER A 157 6.81 -7.33 -4.17
CA SER A 157 5.71 -6.37 -4.43
C SER A 157 5.68 -5.28 -3.36
N LEU A 158 5.72 -5.68 -2.09
CA LEU A 158 5.72 -4.76 -0.96
C LEU A 158 6.93 -3.82 -1.02
N VAL A 159 8.14 -4.35 -1.21
CA VAL A 159 9.37 -3.55 -1.33
C VAL A 159 9.27 -2.55 -2.48
N ALA A 160 8.75 -2.96 -3.63
CA ALA A 160 8.59 -2.10 -4.80
C ALA A 160 7.62 -0.93 -4.53
N LEU A 161 6.52 -1.18 -3.83
CA LEU A 161 5.54 -0.17 -3.44
C LEU A 161 6.11 0.79 -2.39
N LEU A 162 6.72 0.27 -1.32
CA LEU A 162 7.35 1.08 -0.28
C LEU A 162 8.46 1.98 -0.84
N HIS A 163 9.24 1.47 -1.80
CA HIS A 163 10.25 2.27 -2.48
C HIS A 163 9.62 3.43 -3.27
N ALA A 164 8.57 3.15 -4.03
CA ALA A 164 7.90 4.12 -4.90
C ALA A 164 7.14 5.21 -4.14
N THR A 165 6.66 4.90 -2.93
CA THR A 165 5.96 5.85 -2.06
C THR A 165 6.89 6.58 -1.10
N GLY A 166 8.20 6.30 -1.15
CA GLY A 166 9.20 6.95 -0.28
C GLY A 166 9.13 6.51 1.18
N MET A 167 8.52 5.36 1.47
CA MET A 167 8.31 4.84 2.83
C MET A 167 9.53 4.13 3.42
N HIS A 168 10.75 4.52 3.00
CA HIS A 168 12.00 3.99 3.56
C HIS A 168 12.10 4.15 5.08
N PRO A 169 11.73 5.30 5.68
CA PRO A 169 11.82 5.49 7.13
C PRO A 169 10.85 4.61 7.94
N GLN A 170 9.69 4.29 7.39
CA GLN A 170 8.67 3.42 8.00
C GLN A 170 9.09 1.95 7.91
N ALA A 171 9.61 1.54 6.75
CA ALA A 171 10.08 0.18 6.52
C ALA A 171 11.34 -0.14 7.34
N PHE A 172 12.26 0.82 7.46
CA PHE A 172 13.54 0.67 8.15
C PHE A 172 13.81 1.83 9.11
N PRO A 173 13.09 1.90 10.25
CA PRO A 173 13.29 2.95 11.25
C PRO A 173 14.73 3.01 11.73
N GLY A 174 15.28 4.22 11.82
CA GLY A 174 16.67 4.44 12.27
C GLY A 174 17.75 4.20 11.21
N LEU A 175 17.42 3.70 10.02
CA LEU A 175 18.39 3.52 8.94
C LEU A 175 18.34 4.68 7.92
N PRO A 176 19.49 5.20 7.48
CA PRO A 176 19.54 6.18 6.40
C PRO A 176 18.99 5.62 5.09
N LYS A 177 18.13 6.37 4.40
CA LYS A 177 17.57 6.01 3.07
C LYS A 177 18.65 5.54 2.09
N LYS A 178 19.83 6.17 2.08
CA LYS A 178 20.95 5.83 1.19
C LYS A 178 21.46 4.39 1.34
N GLN A 179 21.24 3.76 2.50
CA GLN A 179 21.67 2.37 2.75
C GLN A 179 20.67 1.36 2.19
N VAL A 180 19.37 1.65 2.28
CA VAL A 180 18.31 0.71 1.91
C VAL A 180 17.77 0.92 0.49
N ALA A 181 17.77 2.17 0.01
CA ALA A 181 17.17 2.53 -1.27
C ALA A 181 17.76 1.80 -2.48
N PRO A 182 19.10 1.57 -2.60
CA PRO A 182 19.66 0.84 -3.74
C PRO A 182 19.15 -0.59 -3.85
N ARG A 183 19.12 -1.33 -2.74
CA ARG A 183 18.63 -2.72 -2.72
C ARG A 183 17.13 -2.77 -2.97
N MET A 184 16.35 -1.87 -2.38
CA MET A 184 14.92 -1.78 -2.66
C MET A 184 14.63 -1.44 -4.13
N ALA A 185 15.40 -0.52 -4.74
CA ALA A 185 15.26 -0.18 -6.16
C ALA A 185 15.54 -1.38 -7.06
N HIS A 186 16.58 -2.15 -6.75
CA HIS A 186 16.92 -3.36 -7.49
C HIS A 186 15.81 -4.42 -7.42
N ILE A 187 15.27 -4.68 -6.22
CA ILE A 187 14.11 -5.58 -6.07
C ILE A 187 12.91 -5.04 -6.85
N ALA A 188 12.72 -3.72 -6.89
CA ALA A 188 11.62 -3.08 -7.57
C ALA A 188 11.67 -3.16 -9.11
N GLU A 189 12.78 -3.59 -9.71
CA GLU A 189 12.89 -3.83 -11.16
C GLU A 189 11.91 -4.92 -11.66
N GLY A 190 11.43 -5.77 -10.74
CA GLY A 190 10.29 -6.66 -10.99
C GLY A 190 10.67 -7.99 -11.66
N HIS A 191 11.96 -8.33 -11.75
CA HIS A 191 12.49 -9.55 -12.39
C HIS A 191 11.88 -10.87 -11.90
N TRP A 192 11.38 -10.88 -10.68
CA TRP A 192 10.73 -11.98 -9.97
C TRP A 192 9.25 -12.21 -10.35
N ALA A 193 8.58 -11.23 -10.95
CA ALA A 193 7.13 -11.30 -11.19
C ALA A 193 6.78 -11.75 -12.62
N GLY A 194 5.66 -12.45 -12.74
CA GLY A 194 4.99 -12.69 -14.03
C GLY A 194 4.64 -11.37 -14.74
N VAL A 195 4.46 -11.44 -16.06
CA VAL A 195 4.36 -10.24 -16.94
C VAL A 195 3.30 -9.25 -16.45
N SER A 196 2.11 -9.72 -16.08
CA SER A 196 1.01 -8.86 -15.63
C SER A 196 1.31 -8.14 -14.30
N VAL A 197 1.78 -8.86 -13.27
CA VAL A 197 2.12 -8.26 -11.96
C VAL A 197 3.26 -7.25 -12.12
N ARG A 198 4.28 -7.59 -12.91
CA ARG A 198 5.41 -6.70 -13.20
C ARG A 198 4.96 -5.43 -13.91
N GLU A 199 4.10 -5.57 -14.91
CA GLU A 199 3.54 -4.44 -15.64
C GLU A 199 2.70 -3.55 -14.71
N ALA A 200 1.88 -4.14 -13.84
CA ALA A 200 1.10 -3.39 -12.86
C ALA A 200 2.00 -2.60 -11.91
N ILE A 201 3.06 -3.22 -11.35
CA ILE A 201 4.01 -2.54 -10.47
C ILE A 201 4.62 -1.33 -11.17
N ARG A 202 5.18 -1.49 -12.37
CA ARG A 202 5.76 -0.35 -13.11
C ARG A 202 4.76 0.78 -13.34
N ASN A 203 3.52 0.44 -13.73
CA ASN A 203 2.48 1.44 -13.95
C ASN A 203 2.06 2.14 -12.65
N LEU A 204 1.98 1.42 -11.53
CA LEU A 204 1.69 2.01 -10.21
C LEU A 204 2.82 2.93 -9.75
N GLN A 205 4.08 2.51 -9.91
CA GLN A 205 5.24 3.33 -9.57
C GLN A 205 5.30 4.62 -10.40
N ALA A 206 5.03 4.51 -11.70
CA ALA A 206 4.95 5.67 -12.59
C ALA A 206 3.80 6.61 -12.19
N ALA A 207 2.63 6.06 -11.86
CA ALA A 207 1.47 6.84 -11.43
C ALA A 207 1.72 7.59 -10.11
N ILE A 208 2.30 6.93 -9.11
CA ILE A 208 2.64 7.55 -7.82
C ILE A 208 3.68 8.66 -8.00
N SER A 209 4.70 8.42 -8.84
CA SER A 209 5.72 9.43 -9.17
C SER A 209 5.10 10.66 -9.86
N ALA A 210 4.16 10.45 -10.79
CA ALA A 210 3.48 11.54 -11.48
C ALA A 210 2.63 12.40 -10.53
N VAL A 211 1.89 11.79 -9.60
CA VAL A 211 1.01 12.55 -8.68
C VAL A 211 1.80 13.28 -7.59
N THR A 212 2.88 12.68 -7.08
CA THR A 212 3.73 13.33 -6.06
C THR A 212 4.47 14.55 -6.59
N MET A 213 4.94 14.54 -7.86
CA MET A 213 5.57 15.72 -8.48
C MET A 213 4.62 16.91 -8.65
N VAL A 214 3.34 16.67 -9.00
CA VAL A 214 2.34 17.73 -9.18
C VAL A 214 2.06 18.47 -7.87
N THR A 215 2.11 17.77 -6.74
CA THR A 215 1.82 18.32 -5.41
C THR A 215 2.95 19.24 -4.92
N VAL A 216 4.21 19.00 -5.31
CA VAL A 216 5.34 19.87 -4.96
C VAL A 216 5.32 21.16 -5.78
N LEU A 217 4.95 21.11 -7.06
CA LEU A 217 4.90 22.29 -7.93
C LEU A 217 3.76 23.26 -7.56
N THR A 218 2.64 22.77 -7.02
CA THR A 218 1.51 23.64 -6.63
C THR A 218 1.67 24.30 -5.27
N VAL A 219 2.59 23.83 -4.42
CA VAL A 219 2.87 24.46 -3.11
C VAL A 219 3.94 25.55 -3.21
N VAL A 220 4.69 25.60 -4.32
CA VAL A 220 5.79 26.55 -4.55
C VAL A 220 5.39 27.70 -5.49
N THR A 221 4.11 27.78 -5.90
CA THR A 221 3.53 28.89 -6.67
C THR A 221 2.46 29.60 -5.88
#